data_AF-A0A943CVC2-F1
#
_entry.id   AF-A0A943CVC2-F1
#
_cell.length_a   1.000
_cell.length_b   1.000
_cell.length_c   1.000
_cell.angle_alpha   90.00
_cell.angle_beta   90.00
_cell.angle_gamma   90.00
#
_symmetry.space_group_name_H-M   'P 1'
#
loop_
_entity.id
_entity.type
_entity.pdbx_description
1 polymer ?
#
loop_
_entity_poly.entity_id
_entity_poly.type
_entity_poly.pdbx_seq_one_letter_code
_entity_poly.pdbx_strand_id
1 'polypeptide(L)'
;MSKKKNYDELAKRILEEVGGKENVMHVAHCATRLRFNLKDESIPNDERLKALSGVIGVMHAGGQLQIIIGQDVSILYKEVCNIGNFSADIKLSGQSENEKKKITLKSIGNGILDALSGSLTPAIPIITIAAFFKMIPAIFGPTMLNLISETSDLYVLATFVGDAGFYFFPIIIGYTSAKKFKTNPLLGILLGAIMLHPTFMNMVEEGRAFSVFGIPSTVENYSSTMLPIIMSVWVMSYVEKFFNKYLHSAIKSVLAPALTIAVMLPITLCAVGPAGAWIGASISQGILNLNGVAGFIGVALIGATFELLVLTGMHIILITALIQTFMINGSESFVAPGMAAATFAVLGMCLGAALRLKDKEEKSLSWGYFISLIVGGITEPGLYGVAIRYKKPLLGMIAGGFAGGLYFGILNIGHYTLIPVTNIISLLCFTGHTTANTVHGIIGSLISVIVAAAVTYFFGFSKEQINGEK
;
A
#
# COMPACT_ATOMS: atom_id res chain seq x y z
N MET A 1 43.07 10.08 12.56
CA MET A 1 42.20 11.12 11.95
C MET A 1 42.20 10.93 10.44
N SER A 2 41.15 10.32 9.87
CA SER A 2 41.03 10.09 8.42
C SER A 2 40.47 11.35 7.76
N LYS A 3 41.13 11.87 6.71
CA LYS A 3 40.63 12.98 5.88
C LYS A 3 39.18 12.69 5.51
N LYS A 4 38.25 13.52 5.97
CA LYS A 4 36.84 13.50 5.55
C LYS A 4 36.82 13.82 4.05
N LYS A 5 36.85 12.79 3.20
CA LYS A 5 36.74 12.95 1.74
C LYS A 5 35.43 13.69 1.46
N ASN A 6 35.52 14.81 0.75
CA ASN A 6 34.37 15.61 0.36
C ASN A 6 33.67 14.93 -0.84
N TYR A 7 32.82 13.93 -0.55
CA TYR A 7 32.15 13.14 -1.61
C TYR A 7 31.18 13.99 -2.43
N ASP A 8 30.62 15.05 -1.86
CA ASP A 8 29.73 15.99 -2.57
C ASP A 8 30.47 16.68 -3.72
N GLU A 9 31.69 17.15 -3.46
CA GLU A 9 32.54 17.80 -4.46
C GLU A 9 33.03 16.79 -5.51
N LEU A 10 33.39 15.59 -5.08
CA LEU A 10 33.78 14.52 -5.99
C LEU A 10 32.63 14.10 -6.90
N ALA A 11 31.41 14.01 -6.38
CA ALA A 11 30.22 13.67 -7.13
C ALA A 11 29.87 14.73 -8.19
N LYS A 12 29.98 16.02 -7.85
CA LYS A 12 29.80 17.12 -8.80
C LYS A 12 30.79 17.03 -9.96
N ARG A 13 32.07 16.89 -9.64
CA ARG A 13 33.14 16.81 -10.66
C ARG A 13 32.98 15.56 -11.55
N ILE A 14 32.63 14.42 -10.97
CA ILE A 14 32.35 13.21 -11.76
C ILE A 14 31.17 13.46 -12.71
N LEU A 15 30.10 14.09 -12.25
CA LEU A 15 28.95 14.40 -13.10
C LEU A 15 29.29 15.35 -14.24
N GLU A 16 30.11 16.38 -13.98
CA GLU A 16 30.58 17.30 -15.01
C GLU A 16 31.40 16.56 -16.07
N GLU A 17 32.35 15.72 -15.65
CA GLU A 17 33.24 15.00 -16.54
C GLU A 17 32.55 13.90 -17.36
N VAL A 18 31.39 13.38 -16.93
CA VAL A 18 30.61 12.41 -17.72
C VAL A 18 29.60 13.07 -18.67
N GLY A 19 29.63 14.41 -18.83
CA GLY A 19 28.73 15.15 -19.71
C GLY A 19 27.45 15.67 -19.04
N GLY A 20 27.44 15.73 -17.71
CA GLY A 20 26.32 16.22 -16.92
C GLY A 20 25.14 15.24 -16.83
N LYS A 21 24.08 15.66 -16.15
CA LYS A 21 22.86 14.85 -15.96
C LYS A 21 22.20 14.41 -17.28
N GLU A 22 22.37 15.20 -18.35
CA GLU A 22 21.73 14.96 -19.63
C GLU A 22 22.36 13.79 -20.41
N ASN A 23 23.65 13.50 -20.18
CA ASN A 23 24.34 12.39 -20.82
C ASN A 23 24.17 11.05 -20.06
N VAL A 24 23.63 11.08 -18.84
CA VAL A 24 23.50 9.89 -17.99
C VAL A 24 22.12 9.26 -18.17
N MET A 25 22.08 8.03 -18.70
CA MET A 25 20.84 7.25 -18.79
C MET A 25 20.53 6.51 -17.49
N HIS A 26 21.55 5.89 -16.90
CA HIS A 26 21.40 5.10 -15.68
C HIS A 26 22.71 5.10 -14.89
N VAL A 27 22.60 5.16 -13.56
CA VAL A 27 23.74 5.02 -12.64
C VAL A 27 23.47 3.86 -11.70
N ALA A 28 24.45 2.97 -11.61
CA ALA A 28 24.47 1.87 -10.64
C ALA A 28 25.79 1.88 -9.87
N HIS A 29 25.90 1.08 -8.82
CA HIS A 29 27.18 0.76 -8.22
C HIS A 29 27.26 -0.70 -7.81
N CYS A 30 28.48 -1.23 -7.75
CA CYS A 30 28.77 -2.47 -7.05
C CYS A 30 29.51 -2.17 -5.74
N ALA A 31 30.26 -3.13 -5.19
CA ALA A 31 31.00 -2.94 -3.95
C ALA A 31 32.14 -1.90 -4.05
N THR A 32 32.73 -1.73 -5.24
CA THR A 32 33.93 -0.87 -5.41
C THR A 32 33.89 0.07 -6.61
N ARG A 33 32.87 -0.05 -7.49
CA ARG A 33 32.79 0.70 -8.75
C ARG A 33 31.45 1.38 -8.92
N LEU A 34 31.51 2.62 -9.37
CA LEU A 34 30.38 3.42 -9.81
C LEU A 34 30.25 3.20 -11.32
N ARG A 35 29.04 2.89 -11.80
CA ARG A 35 28.79 2.50 -13.19
C ARG A 35 27.80 3.45 -13.82
N PHE A 36 28.17 3.99 -14.97
CA PHE A 36 27.32 4.86 -15.77
C PHE A 36 26.98 4.19 -17.10
N ASN A 37 25.70 4.14 -17.42
CA ASN A 37 25.23 3.98 -18.80
C ASN A 37 25.03 5.39 -19.36
N LEU A 38 25.78 5.74 -20.39
CA LEU A 38 25.78 7.07 -20.99
C LEU A 38 25.07 7.04 -22.34
N LYS A 39 24.46 8.17 -22.73
CA LYS A 39 23.89 8.34 -24.08
C LYS A 39 25.00 8.41 -25.12
N ASP A 40 26.09 9.09 -24.79
CA ASP A 40 27.28 9.22 -25.60
C ASP A 40 28.53 8.88 -24.76
N GLU A 41 29.17 7.77 -25.11
CA GLU A 41 30.38 7.26 -24.46
C GLU A 41 31.66 8.01 -24.90
N SER A 42 31.58 8.93 -25.86
CA SER A 42 32.73 9.72 -26.33
C SER A 42 32.97 11.02 -25.53
N ILE A 43 31.98 11.45 -24.74
CA ILE A 43 32.03 12.67 -23.93
C ILE A 43 32.96 12.54 -22.71
N PRO A 44 32.96 11.42 -21.95
CA PRO A 44 33.80 11.29 -20.77
C PRO A 44 35.30 11.34 -21.07
N ASN A 45 36.05 12.13 -20.30
CA ASN A 45 37.50 12.14 -20.35
C ASN A 45 38.10 11.25 -19.25
N ASP A 46 38.54 10.05 -19.65
CA ASP A 46 39.12 9.06 -18.74
C ASP A 46 40.34 9.56 -17.95
N GLU A 47 41.18 10.41 -18.54
CA GLU A 47 42.37 10.94 -17.88
C GLU A 47 42.00 11.93 -16.78
N ARG A 48 41.05 12.82 -17.05
CA ARG A 48 40.53 13.77 -16.05
C ARG A 48 39.81 13.06 -14.92
N LEU A 49 38.99 12.05 -15.25
CA LEU A 49 38.32 11.23 -14.25
C LEU A 49 39.32 10.48 -13.35
N LYS A 50 40.41 9.94 -13.90
CA LYS A 50 41.49 9.30 -13.12
C LYS A 50 42.26 10.29 -12.25
N ALA A 51 42.36 11.55 -12.65
CA ALA A 51 43.05 12.59 -11.88
C ALA A 51 42.26 13.09 -10.66
N LEU A 52 40.95 12.77 -10.56
CA LEU A 52 40.13 13.18 -9.43
C LEU A 52 40.54 12.46 -8.13
N SER A 53 40.79 13.25 -7.07
CA SER A 53 41.14 12.72 -5.75
C SER A 53 40.01 11.88 -5.16
N GLY A 54 40.19 10.56 -5.15
CA GLY A 54 39.19 9.60 -4.69
C GLY A 54 38.80 8.57 -5.75
N VAL A 55 39.20 8.78 -7.00
CA VAL A 55 39.13 7.79 -8.08
C VAL A 55 40.42 6.98 -8.10
N ILE A 56 40.29 5.66 -8.03
CA ILE A 56 41.38 4.68 -8.09
C ILE A 56 41.67 4.30 -9.54
N GLY A 57 40.65 4.30 -10.40
CA GLY A 57 40.78 3.97 -11.81
C GLY A 57 39.48 4.17 -12.57
N VAL A 58 39.57 4.13 -13.89
CA VAL A 58 38.43 4.26 -14.82
C VAL A 58 38.59 3.17 -15.88
N MET A 59 37.51 2.49 -16.19
CA MET A 59 37.45 1.40 -17.16
C MET A 59 36.13 1.43 -17.91
N HIS A 60 36.14 1.11 -19.19
CA HIS A 60 34.94 0.86 -19.98
C HIS A 60 34.73 -0.64 -20.14
N ALA A 61 33.59 -1.16 -19.69
CA ALA A 61 33.30 -2.59 -19.76
C ALA A 61 31.80 -2.86 -19.82
N GLY A 62 31.36 -3.62 -20.84
CA GLY A 62 29.96 -4.03 -21.01
C GLY A 62 29.02 -2.87 -21.38
N GLY A 63 29.48 -1.89 -22.17
CA GLY A 63 28.70 -0.69 -22.52
C GLY A 63 28.42 0.23 -21.32
N GLN A 64 29.35 0.26 -20.36
CA GLN A 64 29.30 1.10 -19.18
C GLN A 64 30.66 1.71 -18.89
N LEU A 65 30.67 2.99 -18.55
CA LEU A 65 31.80 3.64 -17.89
C LEU A 65 31.82 3.24 -16.42
N GLN A 66 32.89 2.60 -15.97
CA GLN A 66 33.10 2.16 -14.59
C GLN A 66 34.22 2.96 -13.92
N ILE A 67 33.84 3.77 -12.94
CA ILE A 67 34.78 4.53 -12.11
C ILE A 67 35.03 3.74 -10.82
N ILE A 68 36.27 3.32 -10.60
CA ILE A 68 36.71 2.56 -9.43
C ILE A 68 36.98 3.56 -8.30
N ILE A 69 36.19 3.48 -7.23
CA ILE A 69 36.28 4.39 -6.06
C ILE A 69 36.80 3.65 -4.83
N GLY A 70 36.54 2.34 -4.76
CA GLY A 70 36.76 1.52 -3.57
C GLY A 70 35.52 1.46 -2.69
N GLN A 71 35.71 1.13 -1.42
CA GLN A 71 34.63 0.67 -0.53
C GLN A 71 33.62 1.78 -0.15
N ASP A 72 33.94 3.04 -0.45
CA ASP A 72 33.08 4.19 -0.17
C ASP A 72 32.13 4.52 -1.34
N VAL A 73 32.10 3.70 -2.39
CA VAL A 73 31.32 3.96 -3.60
C VAL A 73 29.83 4.15 -3.34
N SER A 74 29.27 3.47 -2.32
CA SER A 74 27.87 3.63 -1.93
C SER A 74 27.54 5.01 -1.36
N ILE A 75 28.53 5.70 -0.78
CA ILE A 75 28.38 7.08 -0.28
C ILE A 75 28.42 8.04 -1.48
N LEU A 76 29.40 7.88 -2.34
CA LEU A 76 29.53 8.70 -3.56
C LEU A 76 28.33 8.53 -4.51
N TYR A 77 27.83 7.31 -4.67
CA TYR A 77 26.64 7.04 -5.50
C TYR A 77 25.43 7.86 -5.04
N LYS A 78 25.20 7.96 -3.72
CA LYS A 78 24.08 8.76 -3.19
C LYS A 78 24.23 10.23 -3.54
N GLU A 79 25.44 10.78 -3.41
CA GLU A 79 25.69 12.17 -3.79
C GLU A 79 25.51 12.40 -5.28
N VAL A 80 26.00 11.48 -6.13
CA VAL A 80 25.78 11.53 -7.59
C VAL A 80 24.28 11.48 -7.93
N CYS A 81 23.51 10.59 -7.29
CA CYS A 81 22.05 10.53 -7.48
C CYS A 81 21.34 11.79 -6.99
N ASN A 82 21.74 12.33 -5.83
CA ASN A 82 21.16 13.55 -5.27
C ASN A 82 21.41 14.76 -6.18
N ILE A 83 22.63 14.93 -6.70
CA ILE A 83 23.01 16.04 -7.57
C ILE A 83 22.39 15.90 -8.96
N GLY A 84 22.38 14.68 -9.52
CA GLY A 84 21.85 14.41 -10.85
C GLY A 84 20.33 14.26 -10.92
N ASN A 85 19.65 14.22 -9.77
CA ASN A 85 18.22 13.90 -9.63
C ASN A 85 17.84 12.57 -10.31
N PHE A 86 18.76 11.60 -10.31
CA PHE A 86 18.50 10.27 -10.84
C PHE A 86 17.61 9.49 -9.86
N SER A 87 16.69 8.69 -10.38
CA SER A 87 15.99 7.68 -9.59
C SER A 87 17.04 6.73 -9.01
N ALA A 88 17.45 6.96 -7.76
CA ALA A 88 18.35 6.07 -7.06
C ALA A 88 17.65 4.71 -6.94
N ASP A 89 18.05 3.75 -7.76
CA ASP A 89 17.76 2.36 -7.45
C ASP A 89 18.52 2.06 -6.16
N ILE A 90 17.72 1.90 -5.10
CA ILE A 90 18.13 1.71 -3.71
C ILE A 90 18.55 3.02 -3.02
N LYS A 91 17.54 3.76 -2.52
CA LYS A 91 17.71 4.62 -1.35
C LYS A 91 18.10 3.79 -0.13
N LEU A 92 19.38 3.47 0.03
CA LEU A 92 19.95 3.15 1.34
C LEU A 92 20.32 4.46 2.05
N SER A 93 19.33 5.33 2.31
CA SER A 93 19.57 6.58 3.04
C SER A 93 19.67 6.30 4.55
N GLY A 94 20.89 6.05 5.01
CA GLY A 94 21.25 6.28 6.41
C GLY A 94 21.40 7.77 6.65
N GLN A 95 20.28 8.47 6.84
CA GLN A 95 20.15 9.72 7.58
C GLN A 95 18.66 10.02 7.72
N SER A 96 18.12 9.72 8.90
CA SER A 96 16.87 10.32 9.36
C SER A 96 17.27 11.54 10.18
N GLU A 97 16.88 12.73 9.72
CA GLU A 97 16.75 13.91 10.58
C GLU A 97 15.87 13.52 11.76
N ASN A 98 16.50 13.35 12.92
CA ASN A 98 15.78 13.29 14.19
C ASN A 98 15.38 14.73 14.54
N GLU A 99 14.33 15.24 13.91
CA GLU A 99 13.51 16.21 14.61
C GLU A 99 12.91 15.48 15.82
N LYS A 100 13.42 15.79 17.01
CA LYS A 100 12.85 15.36 18.28
C LYS A 100 11.47 16.02 18.45
N LYS A 101 10.46 15.56 17.71
CA LYS A 101 9.06 15.89 18.00
C LYS A 101 8.69 15.28 19.35
N LYS A 102 8.08 16.09 20.22
CA LYS A 102 7.58 15.62 21.51
C LYS A 102 6.62 14.45 21.28
N ILE A 103 6.93 13.30 21.89
CA ILE A 103 6.08 12.11 21.84
C ILE A 103 4.79 12.46 22.58
N THR A 104 3.70 12.60 21.83
CA THR A 104 2.34 12.79 22.34
C THR A 104 1.48 11.64 21.81
N LEU A 105 0.36 11.31 22.46
CA LEU A 105 -0.56 10.28 21.96
C LEU A 105 -0.96 10.53 20.49
N LYS A 106 -1.20 11.80 20.14
CA LYS A 106 -1.50 12.23 18.76
C LYS A 106 -0.33 11.97 17.80
N SER A 107 0.91 12.20 18.24
CA SER A 107 2.10 11.91 17.43
C SER A 107 2.32 10.41 17.22
N ILE A 108 1.98 9.57 18.21
CA ILE A 108 2.05 8.10 18.10
C ILE A 108 0.99 7.61 17.12
N GLY A 109 -0.26 8.03 17.27
CA GLY A 109 -1.35 7.66 16.37
C GLY A 109 -1.07 8.06 14.91
N ASN A 110 -0.60 9.29 14.69
CA ASN A 110 -0.19 9.75 13.37
C ASN A 110 1.00 8.95 12.80
N GLY A 111 1.93 8.51 13.65
CA GLY A 111 3.05 7.66 13.23
C GLY A 111 2.61 6.26 12.80
N ILE A 112 1.64 5.66 13.50
CA ILE A 112 1.05 4.36 13.15
C ILE A 112 0.30 4.49 11.82
N LEU A 113 -0.54 5.51 11.69
CA LEU A 113 -1.24 5.84 10.43
C LEU A 113 -0.27 5.95 9.26
N ASP A 114 0.77 6.77 9.42
CA ASP A 114 1.79 7.00 8.40
C ASP A 114 2.54 5.71 8.02
N ALA A 115 2.87 4.87 8.99
CA ALA A 115 3.52 3.58 8.78
C ALA A 115 2.62 2.60 8.00
N LEU A 116 1.33 2.50 8.37
CA LEU A 116 0.36 1.64 7.70
C LEU A 116 0.09 2.12 6.27
N SER A 117 -0.26 3.40 6.08
CA SER A 117 -0.47 3.99 4.75
C SER A 117 0.76 3.80 3.87
N GLY A 118 1.94 4.14 4.38
CA GLY A 118 3.19 4.05 3.62
C GLY A 118 3.60 2.64 3.22
N SER A 119 3.15 1.63 3.96
CA SER A 119 3.45 0.22 3.68
C SER A 119 2.37 -0.41 2.79
N LEU A 120 1.11 -0.05 2.95
CA LEU A 120 -0.01 -0.66 2.23
C LEU A 120 -0.32 0.00 0.89
N THR A 121 -0.30 1.33 0.81
CA THR A 121 -0.67 2.04 -0.41
C THR A 121 0.13 1.58 -1.65
N PRO A 122 1.46 1.38 -1.57
CA PRO A 122 2.22 0.89 -2.72
C PRO A 122 1.90 -0.57 -3.12
N ALA A 123 1.24 -1.35 -2.26
CA ALA A 123 0.83 -2.72 -2.53
C ALA A 123 -0.57 -2.84 -3.16
N ILE A 124 -1.38 -1.76 -3.12
CA ILE A 124 -2.76 -1.73 -3.67
C ILE A 124 -2.83 -2.28 -5.11
N PRO A 125 -1.94 -1.92 -6.06
CA PRO A 125 -2.03 -2.44 -7.42
C PRO A 125 -1.99 -3.97 -7.50
N ILE A 126 -1.15 -4.62 -6.68
CA ILE A 126 -1.04 -6.08 -6.65
C ILE A 126 -2.31 -6.70 -6.05
N ILE A 127 -2.84 -6.11 -4.98
CA ILE A 127 -4.10 -6.55 -4.37
C ILE A 127 -5.25 -6.44 -5.38
N THR A 128 -5.32 -5.34 -6.13
CA THR A 128 -6.33 -5.13 -7.17
C THR A 128 -6.24 -6.19 -8.27
N ILE A 129 -5.03 -6.50 -8.76
CA ILE A 129 -4.83 -7.55 -9.78
C ILE A 129 -5.25 -8.91 -9.22
N ALA A 130 -4.79 -9.27 -8.03
CA ALA A 130 -5.13 -10.54 -7.39
C ALA A 130 -6.64 -10.72 -7.23
N ALA A 131 -7.32 -9.67 -6.75
CA ALA A 131 -8.76 -9.66 -6.59
C ALA A 131 -9.52 -9.74 -7.92
N PHE A 132 -9.05 -9.00 -8.93
CA PHE A 132 -9.64 -9.03 -10.27
C PHE A 132 -9.54 -10.41 -10.92
N PHE A 133 -8.44 -11.13 -10.71
CA PHE A 133 -8.33 -12.50 -11.22
C PHE A 133 -9.16 -13.48 -10.39
N LYS A 134 -9.26 -13.34 -9.05
CA LYS A 134 -10.19 -14.16 -8.24
C LYS A 134 -11.66 -13.93 -8.56
N MET A 135 -12.01 -12.78 -9.11
CA MET A 135 -13.36 -12.47 -9.58
C MET A 135 -13.80 -13.34 -10.77
N ILE A 136 -12.86 -13.75 -11.65
CA ILE A 136 -13.18 -14.62 -12.79
C ILE A 136 -13.81 -15.94 -12.33
N PRO A 137 -13.16 -16.76 -11.49
CA PRO A 137 -13.76 -17.98 -10.97
C PRO A 137 -14.99 -17.71 -10.09
N ALA A 138 -15.04 -16.58 -9.37
CA ALA A 138 -16.21 -16.23 -8.54
C ALA A 138 -17.48 -15.95 -9.36
N ILE A 139 -17.36 -15.31 -10.53
CA ILE A 139 -18.49 -14.95 -11.40
C ILE A 139 -18.79 -16.07 -12.41
N PHE A 140 -17.78 -16.52 -13.13
CA PHE A 140 -17.95 -17.47 -14.23
C PHE A 140 -17.92 -18.92 -13.78
N GLY A 141 -17.45 -19.19 -12.56
CA GLY A 141 -17.41 -20.52 -11.98
C GLY A 141 -18.78 -21.07 -11.56
N PRO A 142 -18.81 -22.29 -10.98
CA PRO A 142 -20.04 -23.01 -10.67
C PRO A 142 -20.96 -22.32 -9.65
N THR A 143 -20.41 -21.46 -8.80
CA THR A 143 -21.12 -20.77 -7.72
C THR A 143 -22.04 -19.64 -8.21
N MET A 144 -21.87 -19.18 -9.45
CA MET A 144 -22.64 -18.04 -10.00
C MET A 144 -23.19 -18.37 -11.40
N LEU A 145 -22.44 -18.09 -12.47
CA LEU A 145 -22.94 -18.29 -13.84
C LEU A 145 -22.75 -19.73 -14.36
N ASN A 146 -21.91 -20.53 -13.70
CA ASN A 146 -21.61 -21.92 -14.06
C ASN A 146 -21.18 -22.08 -15.54
N LEU A 147 -20.37 -21.14 -16.03
CA LEU A 147 -19.87 -21.12 -17.41
C LEU A 147 -18.49 -21.79 -17.54
N ILE A 148 -17.74 -21.86 -16.44
CA ILE A 148 -16.37 -22.38 -16.38
C ILE A 148 -16.30 -23.41 -15.25
N SER A 149 -15.82 -24.62 -15.55
CA SER A 149 -15.58 -25.67 -14.55
C SER A 149 -14.37 -25.33 -13.66
N GLU A 150 -14.42 -25.72 -12.38
CA GLU A 150 -13.30 -25.64 -11.43
C GLU A 150 -12.05 -26.37 -11.91
N THR A 151 -12.22 -27.41 -12.73
CA THR A 151 -11.12 -28.19 -13.30
C THR A 151 -10.54 -27.60 -14.58
N SER A 152 -11.11 -26.50 -15.10
CA SER A 152 -10.62 -25.90 -16.33
C SER A 152 -9.35 -25.10 -16.09
N ASP A 153 -8.43 -25.11 -17.06
CA ASP A 153 -7.16 -24.40 -16.97
C ASP A 153 -7.36 -22.89 -16.75
N LEU A 154 -8.42 -22.29 -17.31
CA LEU A 154 -8.73 -20.87 -17.11
C LEU A 154 -9.14 -20.57 -15.66
N TYR A 155 -9.95 -21.44 -15.05
CA TYR A 155 -10.34 -21.31 -13.64
C TYR A 155 -9.11 -21.42 -12.74
N VAL A 156 -8.28 -22.43 -12.98
CA VAL A 156 -7.06 -22.71 -12.21
C VAL A 156 -6.05 -21.57 -12.37
N LEU A 157 -5.82 -21.10 -13.60
CA LEU A 157 -4.90 -19.99 -13.88
C LEU A 157 -5.35 -18.69 -13.20
N ALA A 158 -6.65 -18.37 -13.26
CA ALA A 158 -7.18 -17.19 -12.59
C ALA A 158 -7.03 -17.29 -11.06
N THR A 159 -7.23 -18.48 -10.50
CA THR A 159 -6.98 -18.76 -9.08
C THR A 159 -5.50 -18.61 -8.72
N PHE A 160 -4.56 -19.08 -9.57
CA PHE A 160 -3.11 -18.90 -9.33
C PHE A 160 -2.71 -17.43 -9.20
N VAL A 161 -3.18 -16.57 -10.12
CA VAL A 161 -2.86 -15.14 -10.07
C VAL A 161 -3.43 -14.49 -8.80
N GLY A 162 -4.65 -14.88 -8.43
CA GLY A 162 -5.29 -14.44 -7.20
C GLY A 162 -4.54 -14.85 -5.94
N ASP A 163 -4.22 -16.14 -5.83
CA ASP A 163 -3.51 -16.71 -4.69
C ASP A 163 -2.09 -16.16 -4.58
N ALA A 164 -1.39 -15.93 -5.70
CA ALA A 164 -0.06 -15.33 -5.66
C ALA A 164 -0.06 -13.96 -4.97
N GLY A 165 -1.06 -13.11 -5.23
CA GLY A 165 -1.12 -11.79 -4.58
C GLY A 165 -1.44 -11.85 -3.09
N PHE A 166 -2.33 -12.77 -2.68
CA PHE A 166 -2.78 -12.87 -1.28
C PHE A 166 -1.89 -13.75 -0.41
N TYR A 167 -1.36 -14.86 -0.93
CA TYR A 167 -0.48 -15.77 -0.17
C TYR A 167 0.91 -15.17 0.05
N PHE A 168 1.48 -14.53 -0.97
CA PHE A 168 2.79 -13.87 -0.87
C PHE A 168 2.71 -12.45 -0.32
N PHE A 169 1.60 -12.12 0.36
CA PHE A 169 1.36 -10.78 0.90
C PHE A 169 2.46 -10.31 1.85
N PRO A 170 2.99 -11.14 2.77
CA PRO A 170 4.15 -10.78 3.57
C PRO A 170 5.38 -10.39 2.75
N ILE A 171 5.64 -11.02 1.60
CA ILE A 171 6.80 -10.68 0.76
C ILE A 171 6.61 -9.30 0.13
N ILE A 172 5.41 -9.05 -0.42
CA ILE A 172 5.04 -7.77 -1.04
C ILE A 172 5.11 -6.65 0.00
N ILE A 173 4.46 -6.84 1.16
CA ILE A 173 4.45 -5.86 2.24
C ILE A 173 5.83 -5.69 2.87
N GLY A 174 6.66 -6.73 2.92
CA GLY A 174 8.05 -6.63 3.37
C GLY A 174 8.85 -5.64 2.51
N TYR A 175 8.68 -5.69 1.19
CA TYR A 175 9.30 -4.74 0.26
C TYR A 175 8.81 -3.31 0.45
N THR A 176 7.49 -3.10 0.49
CA THR A 176 6.90 -1.76 0.58
C THR A 176 7.16 -1.13 1.95
N SER A 177 7.07 -1.92 3.03
CA SER A 177 7.46 -1.51 4.39
C SER A 177 8.93 -1.11 4.44
N ALA A 178 9.80 -1.85 3.76
CA ALA A 178 11.23 -1.54 3.76
C ALA A 178 11.51 -0.21 3.07
N LYS A 179 10.82 0.06 1.95
CA LYS A 179 10.83 1.40 1.32
C LYS A 179 10.32 2.48 2.27
N LYS A 180 9.22 2.22 2.99
CA LYS A 180 8.63 3.17 3.95
C LYS A 180 9.60 3.51 5.08
N PHE A 181 10.21 2.49 5.70
CA PHE A 181 11.13 2.66 6.83
C PHE A 181 12.57 3.01 6.40
N LYS A 182 12.80 3.21 5.10
CA LYS A 182 14.09 3.59 4.50
C LYS A 182 15.19 2.59 4.85
N THR A 183 14.90 1.31 4.65
CA THR A 183 15.80 0.16 4.88
C THR A 183 15.90 -0.65 3.57
N ASN A 184 16.81 -1.64 3.49
CA ASN A 184 17.01 -2.41 2.26
C ASN A 184 15.76 -3.22 1.87
N PRO A 185 15.12 -2.94 0.70
CA PRO A 185 13.92 -3.65 0.27
C PRO A 185 14.12 -5.16 0.05
N LEU A 186 15.32 -5.58 -0.36
CA LEU A 186 15.62 -7.00 -0.54
C LEU A 186 15.67 -7.76 0.78
N LEU A 187 16.07 -7.11 1.88
CA LEU A 187 16.01 -7.71 3.21
C LEU A 187 14.56 -7.82 3.71
N GLY A 188 13.70 -6.87 3.34
CA GLY A 188 12.26 -6.96 3.59
C GLY A 188 11.61 -8.14 2.87
N ILE A 189 11.93 -8.32 1.57
CA ILE A 189 11.52 -9.50 0.80
C ILE A 189 11.99 -10.79 1.47
N LEU A 190 13.27 -10.84 1.85
CA LEU A 190 13.86 -12.03 2.47
C LEU A 190 13.18 -12.38 3.80
N LEU A 191 12.91 -11.40 4.67
CA LEU A 191 12.16 -11.64 5.91
C LEU A 191 10.75 -12.17 5.62
N GLY A 192 10.03 -11.59 4.67
CA GLY A 192 8.72 -12.09 4.26
C GLY A 192 8.78 -13.53 3.74
N ALA A 193 9.81 -13.87 2.96
CA ALA A 193 10.01 -15.22 2.42
C ALA A 193 10.37 -16.23 3.53
N ILE A 194 11.14 -15.83 4.54
CA ILE A 194 11.43 -16.67 5.71
C ILE A 194 10.15 -16.99 6.48
N MET A 195 9.26 -16.01 6.67
CA MET A 195 7.97 -16.20 7.35
C MET A 195 7.02 -17.12 6.58
N LEU A 196 7.20 -17.23 5.27
CA LEU A 196 6.44 -18.13 4.39
C LEU A 196 7.21 -19.38 3.97
N HIS A 197 8.33 -19.68 4.62
CA HIS A 197 9.13 -20.82 4.21
C HIS A 197 8.28 -22.11 4.30
N PRO A 198 8.20 -22.94 3.24
CA PRO A 198 7.29 -24.09 3.21
C PRO A 198 7.45 -25.03 4.41
N THR A 199 8.70 -25.28 4.84
CA THR A 199 8.95 -26.11 6.03
C THR A 199 8.39 -25.48 7.31
N PHE A 200 8.43 -24.16 7.46
CA PHE A 200 7.85 -23.47 8.61
C PHE A 200 6.32 -23.54 8.56
N MET A 201 5.72 -23.38 7.38
CA MET A 201 4.27 -23.52 7.17
C MET A 201 3.79 -24.94 7.48
N ASN A 202 4.51 -25.98 7.04
CA ASN A 202 4.18 -27.37 7.36
C ASN A 202 4.25 -27.65 8.87
N MET A 203 5.21 -27.05 9.59
CA MET A 203 5.29 -27.17 11.05
C MET A 203 4.05 -26.62 11.75
N VAL A 204 3.38 -25.60 11.19
CA VAL A 204 2.10 -25.08 11.71
C VAL A 204 1.04 -26.16 11.62
N GLU A 205 0.90 -26.80 10.46
CA GLU A 205 -0.12 -27.84 10.21
C GLU A 205 0.05 -29.05 11.12
N GLU A 206 1.29 -29.43 11.41
CA GLU A 206 1.61 -30.59 12.26
C GLU A 206 1.69 -30.24 13.75
N GLY A 207 1.55 -28.97 14.12
CA GLY A 207 1.71 -28.50 15.51
C GLY A 207 3.12 -28.74 16.08
N ARG A 208 4.15 -28.80 15.23
CA ARG A 208 5.53 -29.09 15.63
C ARG A 208 6.18 -27.88 16.29
N ALA A 209 6.89 -28.12 17.39
CA ALA A 209 7.67 -27.07 18.06
C ALA A 209 8.87 -26.64 17.20
N PHE A 210 9.15 -25.34 17.18
CA PHE A 210 10.32 -24.76 16.53
C PHE A 210 11.08 -23.87 17.50
N SER A 211 12.41 -23.80 17.35
CA SER A 211 13.24 -22.87 18.12
C SER A 211 14.22 -22.15 17.22
N VAL A 212 14.45 -20.87 17.51
CA VAL A 212 15.44 -20.04 16.82
C VAL A 212 16.59 -19.80 17.78
N PHE A 213 17.75 -20.39 17.49
CA PHE A 213 18.94 -20.32 18.35
C PHE A 213 18.68 -20.78 19.80
N GLY A 214 17.81 -21.78 19.97
CA GLY A 214 17.43 -22.30 21.29
C GLY A 214 16.30 -21.53 21.98
N ILE A 215 15.80 -20.45 21.38
CA ILE A 215 14.63 -19.70 21.88
C ILE A 215 13.37 -20.32 21.28
N PRO A 216 12.39 -20.78 22.09
CA PRO A 216 11.12 -21.28 21.57
C PRO A 216 10.42 -20.24 20.69
N SER A 217 9.95 -20.68 19.54
CA SER A 217 9.20 -19.86 18.59
C SER A 217 7.76 -20.38 18.51
N THR A 218 6.79 -19.48 18.56
CA THR A 218 5.42 -19.84 18.18
C THR A 218 5.37 -20.02 16.68
N VAL A 219 4.96 -21.20 16.22
CA VAL A 219 4.81 -21.48 14.80
C VAL A 219 3.41 -21.02 14.40
N GLU A 220 3.36 -20.07 13.48
CA GLU A 220 2.12 -19.39 13.08
C GLU A 220 2.03 -19.33 11.55
N ASN A 221 0.82 -19.41 11.02
CA ASN A 221 0.61 -19.19 9.59
C ASN A 221 0.67 -17.69 9.29
N TYR A 222 1.69 -17.28 8.54
CA TYR A 222 1.87 -15.88 8.14
C TYR A 222 1.34 -15.55 6.74
N SER A 223 0.84 -16.51 5.94
CA SER A 223 0.44 -16.30 4.54
C SER A 223 -0.68 -15.30 4.35
N SER A 224 -1.45 -15.02 5.40
CA SER A 224 -2.64 -14.19 5.34
C SER A 224 -2.64 -13.08 6.40
N THR A 225 -1.47 -12.53 6.73
CA THR A 225 -1.36 -11.45 7.71
C THR A 225 -0.26 -10.46 7.36
N MET A 226 -0.54 -9.17 7.57
CA MET A 226 0.37 -8.08 7.17
C MET A 226 1.12 -7.48 8.36
N LEU A 227 0.51 -7.44 9.54
CA LEU A 227 1.07 -6.75 10.70
C LEU A 227 2.40 -7.35 11.18
N PRO A 228 2.57 -8.69 11.21
CA PRO A 228 3.85 -9.32 11.56
C PRO A 228 5.03 -8.78 10.75
N ILE A 229 4.88 -8.70 9.43
CA ILE A 229 5.98 -8.26 8.57
C ILE A 229 6.22 -6.75 8.65
N ILE A 230 5.16 -5.92 8.74
CA ILE A 230 5.32 -4.46 8.86
C ILE A 230 6.13 -4.13 10.12
N MET A 231 5.77 -4.74 11.25
CA MET A 231 6.48 -4.53 12.52
C MET A 231 7.90 -5.10 12.47
N SER A 232 8.10 -6.26 11.85
CA SER A 232 9.42 -6.88 11.72
C SER A 232 10.36 -6.00 10.90
N VAL A 233 9.89 -5.45 9.78
CA VAL A 233 10.68 -4.53 8.94
C VAL A 233 10.91 -3.18 9.61
N TRP A 234 9.96 -2.70 10.41
CA TRP A 234 10.16 -1.51 11.25
C TRP A 234 11.32 -1.70 12.22
N VAL A 235 11.36 -2.83 12.96
CA VAL A 235 12.47 -3.17 13.86
C VAL A 235 13.77 -3.38 13.08
N MET A 236 13.73 -4.10 11.96
CA MET A 236 14.87 -4.31 11.07
C MET A 236 15.50 -2.98 10.63
N SER A 237 14.70 -1.92 10.44
CA SER A 237 15.20 -0.61 10.05
C SER A 237 16.19 -0.01 11.06
N TYR A 238 16.10 -0.36 12.34
CA TYR A 238 17.05 0.06 13.37
C TYR A 238 18.26 -0.86 13.42
N VAL A 239 18.04 -2.18 13.32
CA VAL A 239 19.09 -3.20 13.33
C VAL A 239 20.04 -3.04 12.13
N GLU A 240 19.48 -2.84 10.93
CA GLU A 240 20.27 -2.65 9.72
C GLU A 240 21.11 -1.36 9.79
N LYS A 241 20.53 -0.27 10.31
CA LYS A 241 21.25 1.00 10.53
C LYS A 241 22.39 0.84 11.53
N PHE A 242 22.20 0.03 12.57
CA PHE A 242 23.24 -0.26 13.55
C PHE A 242 24.45 -0.93 12.89
N PHE A 243 24.27 -2.04 12.18
CA PHE A 243 25.39 -2.73 11.53
C PHE A 243 26.04 -1.90 10.43
N ASN A 244 25.26 -1.15 9.64
CA ASN A 244 25.80 -0.24 8.63
C ASN A 244 26.62 0.91 9.23
N LYS A 245 26.32 1.33 10.47
CA LYS A 245 27.07 2.38 11.17
C LYS A 245 28.39 1.88 11.74
N TYR A 246 28.41 0.69 12.34
CA TYR A 246 29.58 0.21 13.10
C TYR A 246 30.53 -0.69 12.32
N LEU A 247 30.08 -1.38 11.26
CA LEU A 247 30.96 -2.22 10.45
C LEU A 247 31.89 -1.39 9.57
N HIS A 248 33.15 -1.82 9.51
CA HIS A 248 34.15 -1.24 8.61
C HIS A 248 33.75 -1.48 7.14
N SER A 249 34.04 -0.52 6.26
CA SER A 249 33.64 -0.55 4.84
C SER A 249 34.10 -1.82 4.11
N ALA A 250 35.23 -2.42 4.50
CA ALA A 250 35.78 -3.62 3.89
C ALA A 250 34.92 -4.88 4.02
N ILE A 251 34.18 -4.99 5.11
CA ILE A 251 33.38 -6.18 5.44
C ILE A 251 31.88 -5.89 5.41
N LYS A 252 31.51 -4.60 5.36
CA LYS A 252 30.12 -4.12 5.46
C LYS A 252 29.20 -4.74 4.40
N SER A 253 29.66 -4.88 3.17
CA SER A 253 28.85 -5.39 2.06
C SER A 253 28.37 -6.83 2.26
N VAL A 254 29.08 -7.63 3.05
CA VAL A 254 28.76 -9.03 3.32
C VAL A 254 28.17 -9.20 4.72
N LEU A 255 28.83 -8.65 5.73
CA LEU A 255 28.44 -8.87 7.12
C LEU A 255 27.24 -8.05 7.56
N ALA A 256 27.02 -6.84 7.03
CA ALA A 256 25.89 -6.03 7.49
C ALA A 256 24.53 -6.68 7.18
N PRO A 257 24.28 -7.15 5.94
CA PRO A 257 23.04 -7.88 5.63
C PRO A 257 22.91 -9.19 6.43
N ALA A 258 23.99 -9.99 6.50
CA ALA A 258 23.98 -11.28 7.18
C ALA A 258 23.71 -11.16 8.69
N LEU A 259 24.40 -10.25 9.37
CA LEU A 259 24.19 -10.00 10.81
C LEU A 259 22.83 -9.38 11.09
N THR A 260 22.32 -8.53 10.19
CA THR A 260 20.96 -7.98 10.31
C THR A 260 19.95 -9.11 10.33
N ILE A 261 20.00 -10.04 9.37
CA ILE A 261 19.07 -11.17 9.34
C ILE A 261 19.29 -12.09 10.54
N ALA A 262 20.54 -12.41 10.90
CA ALA A 262 20.84 -13.26 12.05
C ALA A 262 20.22 -12.71 13.35
N VAL A 263 20.29 -11.39 13.58
CA VAL A 263 19.64 -10.76 14.74
C VAL A 263 18.11 -10.70 14.56
N MET A 264 17.63 -10.46 13.35
CA MET A 264 16.19 -10.37 13.09
C MET A 264 15.46 -11.71 13.19
N LEU A 265 16.11 -12.85 12.95
CA LEU A 265 15.47 -14.17 13.03
C LEU A 265 14.78 -14.43 14.39
N PRO A 266 15.46 -14.36 15.55
CA PRO A 266 14.81 -14.56 16.84
C PRO A 266 13.83 -13.43 17.19
N ILE A 267 14.12 -12.19 16.78
CA ILE A 267 13.23 -11.06 17.02
C ILE A 267 11.90 -11.24 16.28
N THR A 268 11.97 -11.60 14.99
CA THR A 268 10.79 -11.78 14.13
C THR A 268 10.02 -13.03 14.53
N LEU A 269 10.66 -14.19 14.60
CA LEU A 269 9.91 -15.46 14.74
C LEU A 269 9.48 -15.74 16.18
N CYS A 270 10.26 -15.33 17.20
CA CYS A 270 9.93 -15.62 18.60
C CYS A 270 9.13 -14.51 19.29
N ALA A 271 9.13 -13.28 18.76
CA ALA A 271 8.48 -12.14 19.43
C ALA A 271 7.57 -11.32 18.51
N VAL A 272 8.14 -10.62 17.51
CA VAL A 272 7.40 -9.61 16.73
C VAL A 272 6.34 -10.26 15.82
N GLY A 273 6.66 -11.41 15.23
CA GLY A 273 5.77 -12.18 14.37
C GLY A 273 4.53 -12.66 15.13
N PRO A 274 4.69 -13.44 16.21
CA PRO A 274 3.57 -13.88 17.04
C PRO A 274 2.79 -12.71 17.65
N ALA A 275 3.47 -11.64 18.12
CA ALA A 275 2.80 -10.44 18.61
C ALA A 275 1.94 -9.78 17.52
N GLY A 276 2.44 -9.72 16.28
CA GLY A 276 1.69 -9.17 15.16
C GLY A 276 0.49 -10.00 14.76
N ALA A 277 0.62 -11.33 14.81
CA ALA A 277 -0.47 -12.25 14.54
C ALA A 277 -1.56 -12.07 15.61
N TRP A 278 -1.17 -12.02 16.88
CA TRP A 278 -2.09 -11.78 17.99
C TRP A 278 -2.79 -10.42 17.91
N ILE A 279 -2.08 -9.35 17.59
CA ILE A 279 -2.67 -8.01 17.38
C ILE A 279 -3.68 -8.07 16.22
N GLY A 280 -3.30 -8.69 15.10
CA GLY A 280 -4.17 -8.83 13.93
C GLY A 280 -5.45 -9.61 14.23
N ALA A 281 -5.33 -10.74 14.94
CA ALA A 281 -6.45 -11.52 15.41
C ALA A 281 -7.35 -10.73 16.37
N SER A 282 -6.76 -9.96 17.28
CA SER A 282 -7.49 -9.12 18.22
C SER A 282 -8.26 -7.99 17.53
N ILE A 283 -7.68 -7.37 16.50
CA ILE A 283 -8.38 -6.37 15.67
C ILE A 283 -9.56 -7.01 14.95
N SER A 284 -9.35 -8.18 14.33
CA SER A 284 -10.39 -8.94 13.63
C SER A 284 -11.53 -9.29 14.57
N GLN A 285 -11.22 -9.87 15.73
CA GLN A 285 -12.22 -10.22 16.73
C GLN A 285 -12.92 -8.98 17.32
N GLY A 286 -12.21 -7.87 17.49
CA GLY A 286 -12.80 -6.60 17.88
C GLY A 286 -13.85 -6.10 16.89
N ILE A 287 -13.58 -6.19 15.59
CA ILE A 287 -14.54 -5.88 14.53
C ILE A 287 -15.75 -6.82 14.58
N LEU A 288 -15.52 -8.13 14.71
CA LEU A 288 -16.60 -9.11 14.77
C LEU A 288 -17.49 -8.93 16.00
N ASN A 289 -16.90 -8.64 17.17
CA ASN A 289 -17.64 -8.34 18.40
C ASN A 289 -18.45 -7.06 18.26
N LEU A 290 -17.86 -6.01 17.66
CA LEU A 290 -18.56 -4.76 17.39
C LEU A 290 -19.73 -4.98 16.43
N ASN A 291 -19.57 -5.84 15.42
CA ASN A 291 -20.67 -6.25 14.56
C ASN A 291 -21.76 -6.99 15.36
N GLY A 292 -21.39 -7.90 16.27
CA GLY A 292 -22.37 -8.60 17.12
C GLY A 292 -23.20 -7.67 18.02
N VAL A 293 -22.64 -6.53 18.45
CA VAL A 293 -23.33 -5.55 19.31
C VAL A 293 -24.07 -4.49 18.50
N ALA A 294 -23.40 -3.86 17.54
CA ALA A 294 -23.96 -2.76 16.75
C ALA A 294 -24.86 -3.26 15.61
N GLY A 295 -24.63 -4.50 15.14
CA GLY A 295 -25.38 -5.16 14.09
C GLY A 295 -25.57 -4.28 12.86
N PHE A 296 -26.79 -4.35 12.32
CA PHE A 296 -27.18 -3.59 11.13
C PHE A 296 -27.08 -2.06 11.29
N ILE A 297 -27.20 -1.55 12.53
CA ILE A 297 -27.04 -0.11 12.81
C ILE A 297 -25.59 0.30 12.65
N GLY A 298 -24.65 -0.54 13.08
CA GLY A 298 -23.21 -0.27 12.90
C GLY A 298 -22.85 -0.16 11.42
N VAL A 299 -23.34 -1.05 10.57
CA VAL A 299 -23.13 -0.99 9.11
C VAL A 299 -23.71 0.31 8.52
N ALA A 300 -24.92 0.70 8.95
CA ALA A 300 -25.54 1.96 8.55
C ALA A 300 -24.71 3.20 8.96
N LEU A 301 -24.20 3.21 10.19
CA LEU A 301 -23.37 4.32 10.70
C LEU A 301 -22.03 4.41 9.98
N ILE A 302 -21.40 3.27 9.67
CA ILE A 302 -20.19 3.24 8.85
C ILE A 302 -20.50 3.80 7.47
N GLY A 303 -21.58 3.35 6.82
CA GLY A 303 -22.02 3.90 5.53
C GLY A 303 -22.26 5.40 5.56
N ALA A 304 -22.85 5.91 6.65
CA ALA A 304 -23.13 7.32 6.83
C ALA A 304 -21.87 8.19 7.04
N THR A 305 -20.82 7.64 7.66
CA THR A 305 -19.69 8.45 8.20
C THR A 305 -18.34 8.15 7.58
N PHE A 306 -18.18 7.07 6.82
CA PHE A 306 -16.88 6.63 6.30
C PHE A 306 -16.21 7.72 5.44
N GLU A 307 -16.95 8.38 4.56
CA GLU A 307 -16.38 9.43 3.69
C GLU A 307 -15.97 10.70 4.46
N LEU A 308 -16.47 10.89 5.69
CA LEU A 308 -15.95 11.92 6.60
C LEU A 308 -14.54 11.56 7.12
N LEU A 309 -14.27 10.26 7.26
CA LEU A 309 -12.93 9.75 7.57
C LEU A 309 -12.01 9.80 6.35
N VAL A 310 -12.56 9.75 5.13
CA VAL A 310 -11.81 9.98 3.89
C VAL A 310 -11.27 11.42 3.85
N LEU A 311 -12.13 12.40 4.12
CA LEU A 311 -11.75 13.81 4.22
C LEU A 311 -10.62 14.10 5.22
N THR A 312 -10.48 13.29 6.27
CA THR A 312 -9.43 13.45 7.30
C THR A 312 -8.24 12.50 7.14
N GLY A 313 -8.30 11.55 6.19
CA GLY A 313 -7.29 10.51 6.00
C GLY A 313 -7.34 9.36 7.02
N MET A 314 -8.21 9.41 8.03
CA MET A 314 -8.30 8.38 9.07
C MET A 314 -8.90 7.05 8.60
N HIS A 315 -9.55 7.05 7.44
CA HIS A 315 -10.15 5.86 6.81
C HIS A 315 -9.15 4.71 6.61
N ILE A 316 -7.85 4.98 6.49
CA ILE A 316 -6.84 3.94 6.31
C ILE A 316 -6.75 2.96 7.49
N ILE A 317 -7.12 3.38 8.71
CA ILE A 317 -7.19 2.47 9.88
C ILE A 317 -8.28 1.44 9.64
N LEU A 318 -9.46 1.89 9.23
CA LEU A 318 -10.59 1.01 8.94
C LEU A 318 -10.28 0.09 7.76
N ILE A 319 -9.64 0.59 6.70
CA ILE A 319 -9.20 -0.25 5.57
C ILE A 319 -8.20 -1.30 6.03
N THR A 320 -7.21 -0.93 6.86
CA THR A 320 -6.22 -1.89 7.38
C THR A 320 -6.89 -2.97 8.21
N ALA A 321 -7.82 -2.57 9.09
CA ALA A 321 -8.55 -3.50 9.94
C ALA A 321 -9.47 -4.42 9.10
N LEU A 322 -10.14 -3.87 8.09
CA LEU A 322 -10.94 -4.62 7.11
C LEU A 322 -10.10 -5.67 6.37
N ILE A 323 -8.95 -5.28 5.83
CA ILE A 323 -8.08 -6.22 5.10
C ILE A 323 -7.60 -7.31 6.08
N GLN A 324 -7.21 -6.95 7.31
CA GLN A 324 -6.79 -7.92 8.31
C GLN A 324 -7.91 -8.92 8.65
N THR A 325 -9.13 -8.44 8.89
CA THR A 325 -10.30 -9.29 9.16
C THR A 325 -10.63 -10.18 7.98
N PHE A 326 -10.61 -9.63 6.76
CA PHE A 326 -10.87 -10.37 5.54
C PHE A 326 -9.83 -11.48 5.32
N MET A 327 -8.55 -11.20 5.53
CA MET A 327 -7.50 -12.20 5.32
C MET A 327 -7.57 -13.36 6.33
N ILE A 328 -8.05 -13.10 7.56
CA ILE A 328 -8.27 -14.14 8.57
C ILE A 328 -9.53 -14.96 8.29
N ASN A 329 -10.65 -14.30 7.95
CA ASN A 329 -11.97 -14.93 7.89
C ASN A 329 -12.43 -15.28 6.45
N GLY A 330 -11.69 -14.86 5.42
CA GLY A 330 -12.07 -14.96 4.02
C GLY A 330 -13.24 -14.06 3.59
N SER A 331 -13.80 -13.29 4.53
CA SER A 331 -14.94 -12.39 4.31
C SER A 331 -15.00 -11.28 5.35
N GLU A 332 -15.74 -10.22 5.04
CA GLU A 332 -16.01 -9.11 5.97
C GLU A 332 -17.42 -8.56 5.73
N SER A 333 -18.27 -8.58 6.75
CA SER A 333 -19.70 -8.21 6.65
C SER A 333 -20.10 -7.02 7.52
N PHE A 334 -19.14 -6.21 7.97
CA PHE A 334 -19.40 -5.09 8.86
C PHE A 334 -18.88 -3.77 8.29
N VAL A 335 -17.56 -3.60 8.25
CA VAL A 335 -16.91 -2.38 7.76
C VAL A 335 -17.00 -2.28 6.24
N ALA A 336 -16.83 -3.40 5.54
CA ALA A 336 -16.73 -3.48 4.08
C ALA A 336 -18.04 -3.12 3.37
N PRO A 337 -19.21 -3.72 3.70
CA PRO A 337 -20.48 -3.29 3.12
C PRO A 337 -20.84 -1.84 3.46
N GLY A 338 -20.51 -1.37 4.67
CA GLY A 338 -20.68 0.03 5.06
C GLY A 338 -19.85 0.97 4.19
N MET A 339 -18.56 0.65 3.99
CA MET A 339 -17.68 1.40 3.09
C MET A 339 -18.22 1.43 1.65
N ALA A 340 -18.72 0.30 1.14
CA ALA A 340 -19.34 0.24 -0.18
C ALA A 340 -20.54 1.20 -0.28
N ALA A 341 -21.45 1.16 0.71
CA ALA A 341 -22.60 2.08 0.75
C ALA A 341 -22.15 3.56 0.74
N ALA A 342 -21.12 3.90 1.52
CA ALA A 342 -20.59 5.26 1.60
C ALA A 342 -20.05 5.75 0.25
N THR A 343 -19.26 4.93 -0.42
CA THR A 343 -18.72 5.20 -1.76
C THR A 343 -19.82 5.41 -2.79
N PHE A 344 -20.81 4.51 -2.84
CA PHE A 344 -21.96 4.65 -3.75
C PHE A 344 -22.83 5.87 -3.40
N ALA A 345 -22.83 6.31 -2.14
CA ALA A 345 -23.49 7.56 -1.77
C ALA A 345 -22.76 8.80 -2.30
N VAL A 346 -21.43 8.80 -2.40
CA VAL A 346 -20.68 9.88 -3.10
C VAL A 346 -21.07 9.94 -4.57
N LEU A 347 -21.24 8.78 -5.19
CA LEU A 347 -21.71 8.66 -6.58
C LEU A 347 -23.10 9.25 -6.75
N GLY A 348 -24.04 8.91 -5.87
CA GLY A 348 -25.37 9.50 -5.84
C GLY A 348 -25.36 11.01 -5.58
N MET A 349 -24.54 11.48 -4.65
CA MET A 349 -24.40 12.92 -4.36
C MET A 349 -23.91 13.69 -5.61
N CYS A 350 -22.88 13.19 -6.30
CA CYS A 350 -22.39 13.83 -7.52
C CYS A 350 -23.44 13.84 -8.64
N LEU A 351 -24.20 12.74 -8.78
CA LEU A 351 -25.33 12.67 -9.71
C LEU A 351 -26.42 13.69 -9.37
N GLY A 352 -26.83 13.76 -8.11
CA GLY A 352 -27.83 14.72 -7.63
C GLY A 352 -27.40 16.16 -7.86
N ALA A 353 -26.13 16.48 -7.64
CA ALA A 353 -25.54 17.77 -7.94
C ALA A 353 -25.57 18.09 -9.44
N ALA A 354 -25.13 17.15 -10.28
CA ALA A 354 -25.10 17.29 -11.73
C ALA A 354 -26.50 17.46 -12.35
N LEU A 355 -27.53 16.87 -11.74
CA LEU A 355 -28.92 17.05 -12.17
C LEU A 355 -29.51 18.37 -11.67
N ARG A 356 -29.09 18.87 -10.50
CA ARG A 356 -29.69 20.03 -9.85
C ARG A 356 -29.12 21.38 -10.28
N LEU A 357 -27.81 21.47 -10.46
CA LEU A 357 -27.11 22.71 -10.79
C LEU A 357 -27.46 23.15 -12.22
N LYS A 358 -27.67 24.46 -12.42
CA LYS A 358 -27.96 25.05 -13.74
C LYS A 358 -26.78 25.79 -14.35
N ASP A 359 -25.86 26.28 -13.52
CA ASP A 359 -24.61 26.85 -14.00
C ASP A 359 -23.84 25.81 -14.84
N LYS A 360 -23.41 26.21 -16.04
CA LYS A 360 -22.85 25.28 -17.02
C LYS A 360 -21.53 24.69 -16.56
N GLU A 361 -20.69 25.48 -15.91
CA GLU A 361 -19.36 25.05 -15.45
C GLU A 361 -19.52 24.08 -14.27
N GLU A 362 -20.30 24.46 -13.27
CA GLU A 362 -20.54 23.63 -12.07
C GLU A 362 -21.25 22.31 -12.38
N LYS A 363 -22.20 22.35 -13.31
CA LYS A 363 -22.87 21.16 -13.81
C LYS A 363 -21.90 20.24 -14.53
N SER A 364 -21.05 20.79 -15.40
CA SER A 364 -20.04 20.03 -16.14
C SER A 364 -19.03 19.38 -15.19
N LEU A 365 -18.56 20.11 -14.18
CA LEU A 365 -17.68 19.59 -13.14
C LEU A 365 -18.34 18.44 -12.36
N SER A 366 -19.60 18.62 -11.95
CA SER A 366 -20.35 17.59 -11.21
C SER A 366 -20.52 16.29 -12.01
N TRP A 367 -20.79 16.39 -13.31
CA TRP A 367 -20.78 15.22 -14.21
C TRP A 367 -19.39 14.60 -14.32
N GLY A 368 -18.35 15.42 -14.41
CA GLY A 368 -16.95 14.97 -14.40
C GLY A 368 -16.62 14.14 -13.16
N TYR A 369 -17.01 14.61 -11.97
CA TYR A 369 -16.80 13.88 -10.71
C TYR A 369 -17.59 12.56 -10.67
N PHE A 370 -18.84 12.55 -11.13
CA PHE A 370 -19.65 11.33 -11.22
C PHE A 370 -18.99 10.28 -12.12
N ILE A 371 -18.56 10.67 -13.33
CA ILE A 371 -17.88 9.77 -14.27
C ILE A 371 -16.53 9.32 -13.71
N SER A 372 -15.75 10.22 -13.10
CA SER A 372 -14.47 9.90 -12.48
C SER A 372 -14.62 8.86 -11.38
N LEU A 373 -15.72 8.88 -10.62
CA LEU A 373 -15.95 7.87 -9.59
C LEU A 373 -16.38 6.52 -10.19
N ILE A 374 -17.22 6.52 -11.23
CA ILE A 374 -17.61 5.29 -11.96
C ILE A 374 -16.40 4.59 -12.58
N VAL A 375 -15.45 5.34 -13.14
CA VAL A 375 -14.30 4.77 -13.86
C VAL A 375 -13.10 4.62 -12.93
N GLY A 376 -12.66 5.73 -12.33
CA GLY A 376 -11.44 5.83 -11.55
C GLY A 376 -11.56 5.35 -10.11
N GLY A 377 -12.77 5.36 -9.52
CA GLY A 377 -12.95 4.91 -8.13
C GLY A 377 -12.19 5.77 -7.13
N ILE A 378 -12.26 7.09 -7.30
CA ILE A 378 -11.64 8.08 -6.43
C ILE A 378 -12.77 9.01 -5.95
N THR A 379 -13.05 9.02 -4.65
CA THR A 379 -14.15 9.80 -4.06
C THR A 379 -13.76 11.25 -3.83
N GLU A 380 -12.47 11.54 -3.66
CA GLU A 380 -11.92 12.84 -3.29
C GLU A 380 -12.36 13.99 -4.21
N PRO A 381 -12.33 13.89 -5.55
CA PRO A 381 -12.83 14.94 -6.43
C PRO A 381 -14.29 15.33 -6.14
N GLY A 382 -15.16 14.35 -5.89
CA GLY A 382 -16.57 14.59 -5.56
C GLY A 382 -16.74 15.16 -4.14
N LEU A 383 -15.97 14.66 -3.17
CA LEU A 383 -15.99 15.16 -1.81
C LEU A 383 -15.57 16.62 -1.73
N TYR A 384 -14.44 16.98 -2.34
CA TYR A 384 -13.96 18.37 -2.33
C TYR A 384 -14.78 19.27 -3.26
N GLY A 385 -15.09 18.78 -4.46
CA GLY A 385 -15.76 19.55 -5.51
C GLY A 385 -17.24 19.79 -5.27
N VAL A 386 -17.93 18.90 -4.55
CA VAL A 386 -19.38 19.00 -4.28
C VAL A 386 -19.65 19.10 -2.78
N ALA A 387 -19.23 18.10 -1.99
CA ALA A 387 -19.62 17.99 -0.58
C ALA A 387 -19.11 19.16 0.26
N ILE A 388 -17.80 19.43 0.21
CA ILE A 388 -17.16 20.51 0.98
C ILE A 388 -17.50 21.88 0.41
N ARG A 389 -17.50 22.00 -0.92
CA ARG A 389 -17.80 23.26 -1.61
C ARG A 389 -19.16 23.83 -1.25
N TYR A 390 -20.21 23.00 -1.27
CA TYR A 390 -21.58 23.45 -1.05
C TYR A 390 -22.14 23.09 0.35
N LYS A 391 -21.46 22.21 1.11
CA LYS A 391 -21.77 21.73 2.47
C LYS A 391 -23.09 20.97 2.65
N LYS A 392 -24.17 21.43 2.05
CA LYS A 392 -25.49 20.78 2.10
C LYS A 392 -25.54 19.44 1.35
N PRO A 393 -24.83 19.21 0.23
CA PRO A 393 -24.81 17.90 -0.43
C PRO A 393 -24.25 16.77 0.45
N LEU A 394 -23.46 17.14 1.46
CA LEU A 394 -22.93 16.25 2.48
C LEU A 394 -24.05 15.51 3.24
N LEU A 395 -25.23 16.13 3.41
CA LEU A 395 -26.42 15.47 3.94
C LEU A 395 -26.94 14.36 3.02
N GLY A 396 -26.87 14.55 1.71
CA GLY A 396 -27.26 13.53 0.74
C GLY A 396 -26.32 12.33 0.78
N MET A 397 -25.01 12.58 0.81
CA MET A 397 -24.01 11.53 1.00
C MET A 397 -24.24 10.74 2.30
N ILE A 398 -24.44 11.42 3.43
CA ILE A 398 -24.72 10.77 4.72
C ILE A 398 -26.01 9.95 4.66
N ALA A 399 -27.09 10.50 4.10
CA ALA A 399 -28.38 9.83 4.02
C ALA A 399 -28.35 8.59 3.09
N GLY A 400 -27.70 8.69 1.93
CA GLY A 400 -27.55 7.55 1.03
C GLY A 400 -26.67 6.46 1.63
N GLY A 401 -25.54 6.84 2.23
CA GLY A 401 -24.64 5.90 2.88
C GLY A 401 -25.31 5.18 4.04
N PHE A 402 -26.10 5.91 4.85
CA PHE A 402 -26.92 5.34 5.90
C PHE A 402 -27.96 4.36 5.35
N ALA A 403 -28.72 4.74 4.32
CA ALA A 403 -29.80 3.92 3.77
C ALA A 403 -29.29 2.61 3.16
N GLY A 404 -28.21 2.67 2.37
CA GLY A 404 -27.60 1.46 1.80
C GLY A 404 -26.90 0.61 2.85
N GLY A 405 -26.17 1.23 3.78
CA GLY A 405 -25.53 0.51 4.89
C GLY A 405 -26.55 -0.19 5.79
N LEU A 406 -27.69 0.45 6.05
CA LEU A 406 -28.80 -0.14 6.80
C LEU A 406 -29.37 -1.35 6.07
N TYR A 407 -29.58 -1.24 4.76
CA TYR A 407 -30.06 -2.35 3.94
C TYR A 407 -29.09 -3.53 3.95
N PHE A 408 -27.80 -3.28 3.77
CA PHE A 408 -26.76 -4.33 3.86
C PHE A 408 -26.73 -4.99 5.22
N GLY A 409 -26.80 -4.20 6.29
CA GLY A 409 -26.82 -4.71 7.66
C GLY A 409 -28.03 -5.60 7.95
N ILE A 410 -29.23 -5.20 7.53
CA ILE A 410 -30.47 -5.96 7.78
C ILE A 410 -30.41 -7.33 7.08
N LEU A 411 -29.89 -7.37 5.85
CA LEU A 411 -29.79 -8.60 5.07
C LEU A 411 -28.48 -9.38 5.31
N ASN A 412 -27.62 -8.90 6.22
CA ASN A 412 -26.30 -9.48 6.50
C ASN A 412 -25.44 -9.67 5.24
N ILE A 413 -25.44 -8.67 4.37
CA ILE A 413 -24.65 -8.70 3.13
C ILE A 413 -23.18 -8.47 3.46
N GLY A 414 -22.32 -9.33 2.92
CA GLY A 414 -20.88 -9.30 3.15
C GLY A 414 -20.06 -9.16 1.88
N HIS A 415 -18.82 -8.72 2.05
CA HIS A 415 -17.79 -8.84 1.02
C HIS A 415 -17.09 -10.19 1.17
N TYR A 416 -17.02 -10.93 0.06
CA TYR A 416 -16.36 -12.25 -0.04
C TYR A 416 -15.25 -12.26 -1.10
N THR A 417 -15.11 -11.15 -1.83
CA THR A 417 -13.94 -10.86 -2.66
C THR A 417 -13.37 -9.51 -2.23
N LEU A 418 -12.06 -9.42 -2.02
CA LEU A 418 -11.41 -8.19 -1.57
C LEU A 418 -10.90 -7.38 -2.75
N ILE A 419 -11.72 -6.50 -3.32
CA ILE A 419 -11.30 -5.59 -4.41
C ILE A 419 -11.11 -4.18 -3.81
N PRO A 420 -9.87 -3.68 -3.66
CA PRO A 420 -9.59 -2.40 -2.99
C PRO A 420 -9.79 -1.21 -3.95
N VAL A 421 -10.96 -1.15 -4.60
CA VAL A 421 -11.37 -0.07 -5.50
C VAL A 421 -12.76 0.43 -5.10
N THR A 422 -13.05 1.69 -5.38
CA THR A 422 -14.32 2.33 -5.01
C THR A 422 -15.21 2.64 -6.23
N ASN A 423 -14.89 2.07 -7.39
CA ASN A 423 -15.67 2.25 -8.63
C ASN A 423 -16.75 1.17 -8.78
N ILE A 424 -17.44 1.13 -9.93
CA ILE A 424 -18.51 0.15 -10.19
C ILE A 424 -18.06 -1.32 -10.07
N ILE A 425 -16.76 -1.60 -10.26
CA ILE A 425 -16.17 -2.94 -10.11
C ILE A 425 -16.24 -3.41 -8.64
N SER A 426 -16.33 -2.49 -7.67
CA SER A 426 -16.53 -2.82 -6.25
C SER A 426 -17.81 -3.62 -5.97
N LEU A 427 -18.82 -3.58 -6.85
CA LEU A 427 -20.00 -4.45 -6.76
C LEU A 427 -19.62 -5.94 -6.75
N LEU A 428 -18.48 -6.27 -7.33
CA LEU A 428 -18.02 -7.64 -7.44
C LEU A 428 -17.43 -8.15 -6.12
N CYS A 429 -17.19 -7.27 -5.14
CA CYS A 429 -16.87 -7.67 -3.77
C CYS A 429 -17.97 -8.52 -3.11
N PHE A 430 -19.23 -8.37 -3.55
CA PHE A 430 -20.37 -9.14 -3.05
C PHE A 430 -20.49 -10.54 -3.68
N THR A 431 -19.60 -10.91 -4.60
CA THR A 431 -19.55 -12.24 -5.23
C THR A 431 -18.70 -13.22 -4.43
N GLY A 432 -18.90 -14.52 -4.65
CA GLY A 432 -18.11 -15.59 -4.01
C GLY A 432 -18.78 -16.28 -2.81
N HIS A 433 -19.99 -15.88 -2.41
CA HIS A 433 -20.79 -16.56 -1.38
C HIS A 433 -22.05 -17.18 -1.98
N THR A 434 -23.11 -16.37 -2.13
CA THR A 434 -24.36 -16.80 -2.76
C THR A 434 -24.79 -15.78 -3.81
N THR A 435 -25.58 -16.23 -4.79
CA THR A 435 -26.20 -15.33 -5.78
C THR A 435 -27.05 -14.26 -5.10
N ALA A 436 -27.74 -14.61 -4.01
CA ALA A 436 -28.53 -13.67 -3.21
C ALA A 436 -27.65 -12.55 -2.62
N ASN A 437 -26.49 -12.87 -2.06
CA ASN A 437 -25.56 -11.85 -1.53
C ASN A 437 -25.14 -10.86 -2.61
N THR A 438 -24.86 -11.35 -3.83
CA THR A 438 -24.49 -10.48 -4.96
C THR A 438 -25.65 -9.56 -5.35
N VAL A 439 -26.85 -10.13 -5.54
CA VAL A 439 -28.04 -9.37 -5.95
C VAL A 439 -28.38 -8.29 -4.92
N HIS A 440 -28.40 -8.63 -3.64
CA HIS A 440 -28.67 -7.67 -2.57
C HIS A 440 -27.53 -6.66 -2.40
N GLY A 441 -26.28 -7.03 -2.66
CA GLY A 441 -25.13 -6.13 -2.77
C GLY A 441 -25.36 -5.02 -3.81
N ILE A 442 -25.85 -5.40 -5.00
CA ILE A 442 -26.21 -4.45 -6.07
C ILE A 442 -27.38 -3.57 -5.66
N ILE A 443 -28.45 -4.15 -5.10
CA ILE A 443 -29.64 -3.41 -4.67
C ILE A 443 -29.29 -2.38 -3.60
N GLY A 444 -28.53 -2.73 -2.56
CA GLY A 444 -28.13 -1.78 -1.51
C GLY A 444 -27.20 -0.67 -2.02
N SER A 445 -26.35 -0.99 -2.99
CA SER A 445 -25.52 0.01 -3.68
C SER A 445 -26.40 1.01 -4.46
N LEU A 446 -27.39 0.51 -5.19
CA LEU A 446 -28.37 1.35 -5.89
C LEU A 446 -29.22 2.21 -4.93
N ILE A 447 -29.63 1.65 -3.79
CA ILE A 447 -30.31 2.41 -2.73
C ILE A 447 -29.45 3.59 -2.27
N SER A 448 -28.14 3.35 -2.04
CA SER A 448 -27.19 4.40 -1.65
C SER A 448 -27.14 5.53 -2.67
N VAL A 449 -27.03 5.18 -3.96
CA VAL A 449 -27.00 6.14 -5.07
C VAL A 449 -28.31 6.94 -5.14
N ILE A 450 -29.45 6.25 -5.16
CA ILE A 450 -30.76 6.88 -5.37
C ILE A 450 -31.10 7.83 -4.22
N VAL A 451 -30.90 7.39 -2.97
CA VAL A 451 -31.18 8.22 -1.79
C VAL A 451 -30.24 9.42 -1.75
N ALA A 452 -28.93 9.23 -1.96
CA ALA A 452 -27.99 10.35 -1.98
C ALA A 452 -28.29 11.35 -3.11
N ALA A 453 -28.64 10.86 -4.30
CA ALA A 453 -29.01 11.70 -5.44
C ALA A 453 -30.28 12.49 -5.15
N ALA A 454 -31.33 11.85 -4.62
CA ALA A 454 -32.58 12.52 -4.30
C ALA A 454 -32.40 13.59 -3.23
N VAL A 455 -31.75 13.26 -2.10
CA VAL A 455 -31.52 14.23 -1.01
C VAL A 455 -30.64 15.38 -1.48
N THR A 456 -29.57 15.10 -2.24
CA THR A 456 -28.71 16.15 -2.80
C THR A 456 -29.46 17.03 -3.80
N TYR A 457 -30.30 16.44 -4.66
CA TYR A 457 -31.06 17.19 -5.65
C TYR A 457 -32.08 18.15 -5.00
N PHE A 458 -32.82 17.68 -4.00
CA PHE A 458 -33.86 18.49 -3.37
C PHE A 458 -33.32 19.46 -2.30
N PHE A 459 -32.32 19.05 -1.53
CA PHE A 459 -31.87 19.79 -0.33
C PHE A 459 -30.40 20.20 -0.35
N GLY A 460 -29.62 19.75 -1.35
CA GLY A 460 -28.18 19.98 -1.42
C GLY A 460 -27.77 21.39 -1.83
N PHE A 461 -28.69 22.25 -2.28
CA PHE A 461 -28.34 23.58 -2.81
C PHE A 461 -29.38 24.64 -2.42
N SER A 462 -28.91 25.85 -2.14
CA SER A 462 -29.74 27.07 -2.06
C SER A 462 -30.17 27.54 -3.45
N LYS A 463 -31.14 28.47 -3.54
CA LYS A 463 -31.64 28.96 -4.84
C LYS A 463 -30.55 29.72 -5.60
N GLU A 464 -29.74 30.50 -4.88
CA GLU A 464 -28.63 31.29 -5.40
C GLU A 464 -27.58 30.37 -6.04
N GLN A 465 -27.16 29.33 -5.29
CA GLN A 465 -26.20 28.33 -5.76
C GLN A 465 -26.67 27.56 -7.00
N ILE A 466 -27.98 27.28 -7.12
CA ILE A 466 -28.53 26.55 -8.28
C ILE A 466 -28.35 27.37 -9.57
N ASN A 467 -28.54 28.68 -9.49
CA ASN A 467 -28.51 29.57 -10.65
C ASN A 467 -27.11 30.12 -10.96
N GLY A 468 -26.10 29.80 -10.15
CA GLY A 468 -24.74 30.34 -10.31
C GLY A 468 -24.57 31.77 -9.77
N GLU A 469 -25.49 32.23 -8.93
CA GLU A 469 -25.40 33.51 -8.25
C GLU A 469 -24.53 33.33 -7.00
N LYS A 470 -23.45 34.11 -6.88
CA LYS A 470 -22.43 33.98 -5.82
C LYS A 470 -22.95 34.34 -4.43
#